data_AF-A0A3B0JAW6-F1
#
_entry.id   AF-A0A3B0JAW6-F1
#
_cell.length_a   1.000
_cell.length_b   1.000
_cell.length_c   1.000
_cell.angle_alpha   90.00
_cell.angle_beta   90.00
_cell.angle_gamma   90.00
#
_symmetry.space_group_name_H-M   'P 1'
#
loop_
_entity.id
_entity.type
_entity.pdbx_description
1 polymer ?
#
loop_
_entity_poly.entity_id
_entity_poly.type
_entity_poly.pdbx_seq_one_letter_code
_entity_poly.pdbx_strand_id
1 'polypeptide(L)'
;MSKKIVNALKSEVKKLKYADLNSISIKSDSWNFSYKTYIDLGRSHNLTINEKEVPNELIEKLYSKHKDLILEDENGRKNYSPFLKQIFIKIFEYAGAEVPSDSIMEELITNYHQEGYNHFLFLHILKALSPFGLLVLDSNIIITYSMDCRDSNCLKLNFSMDCIKVRSSDLVNDIKTPGFYSSVEFKLKSKGRSITYEDGKVLINIPKELKSYKASGRSLCDITIEYFQEFFGNLGFKFETKVEHSLGEPLKVLKDVNTYHDKNLNLNQQLSNSR
;
A
#
# COMPACT_ATOMS: atom_id res chain seq x y z
N MET A 1 12.66 -20.66 -16.43
CA MET A 1 12.57 -19.90 -15.16
C MET A 1 11.99 -20.77 -14.04
N SER A 2 12.83 -21.45 -13.27
CA SER A 2 12.46 -22.69 -12.56
C SER A 2 11.27 -22.56 -11.59
N LYS A 3 10.52 -23.68 -11.41
CA LYS A 3 9.49 -23.89 -10.37
C LYS A 3 9.87 -23.34 -8.98
N LYS A 4 11.18 -23.22 -8.71
CA LYS A 4 11.78 -22.63 -7.52
C LYS A 4 11.31 -21.21 -7.22
N ILE A 5 11.12 -20.35 -8.24
CA ILE A 5 10.71 -18.94 -8.02
C ILE A 5 9.23 -18.85 -7.65
N VAL A 6 8.36 -19.57 -8.38
CA VAL A 6 6.93 -19.64 -8.05
C VAL A 6 6.73 -20.19 -6.63
N ASN A 7 7.50 -21.22 -6.27
CA ASN A 7 7.47 -21.78 -4.91
C ASN A 7 8.04 -20.82 -3.86
N ALA A 8 9.06 -20.02 -4.21
CA ALA A 8 9.60 -19.00 -3.31
C ALA A 8 8.57 -17.90 -3.04
N LEU A 9 7.93 -17.36 -4.08
CA LEU A 9 6.86 -16.38 -3.94
C LEU A 9 5.71 -16.92 -3.07
N LYS A 10 5.23 -18.14 -3.34
CA LYS A 10 4.20 -18.81 -2.51
C LYS A 10 4.64 -19.02 -1.05
N SER A 11 5.92 -19.34 -0.83
CA SER A 11 6.47 -19.49 0.53
C SER A 11 6.54 -18.16 1.27
N GLU A 12 6.86 -17.06 0.59
CA GLU A 12 6.88 -15.72 1.18
C GLU A 12 5.47 -15.26 1.57
N VAL A 13 4.46 -15.50 0.73
CA VAL A 13 3.06 -15.15 1.06
C VAL A 13 2.59 -15.80 2.36
N LYS A 14 2.94 -17.07 2.57
CA LYS A 14 2.54 -17.82 3.77
C LYS A 14 3.17 -17.32 5.07
N LYS A 15 4.21 -16.48 5.00
CA LYS A 15 4.88 -15.92 6.18
C LYS A 15 4.28 -14.59 6.63
N LEU A 16 3.46 -13.95 5.79
CA LEU A 16 3.04 -12.56 5.96
C LEU A 16 1.81 -12.43 6.87
N LYS A 17 1.78 -11.36 7.66
CA LYS A 17 0.75 -10.99 8.65
C LYS A 17 0.36 -9.52 8.45
N TYR A 18 -0.74 -9.08 9.07
CA TYR A 18 -1.15 -7.67 9.09
C TYR A 18 -0.05 -6.70 9.54
N ALA A 19 0.83 -7.11 10.45
CA ALA A 19 1.95 -6.30 10.89
C ALA A 19 2.95 -5.96 9.76
N ASP A 20 2.94 -6.71 8.65
CA ASP A 20 3.78 -6.47 7.47
C ASP A 20 3.20 -5.40 6.53
N LEU A 21 1.95 -4.93 6.76
CA LEU A 21 1.40 -3.73 6.12
C LEU A 21 1.89 -2.44 6.77
N ASN A 22 2.30 -2.51 8.04
CA ASN A 22 2.89 -1.36 8.72
C ASN A 22 4.26 -1.07 8.11
N SER A 23 4.70 0.18 8.18
CA SER A 23 6.02 0.59 7.71
C SER A 23 7.10 -0.35 8.26
N ILE A 24 7.69 -1.19 7.40
CA ILE A 24 8.76 -2.10 7.81
C ILE A 24 9.96 -1.22 8.14
N SER A 25 10.38 -1.26 9.41
CA SER A 25 11.69 -0.76 9.81
C SER A 25 12.74 -1.54 9.02
N ILE A 26 13.18 -1.00 7.88
CA ILE A 26 14.47 -1.38 7.31
C ILE A 26 15.48 -1.06 8.40
N LYS A 27 16.24 -2.08 8.82
CA LYS A 27 17.20 -2.03 9.93
C LYS A 27 18.22 -0.89 9.75
N SER A 28 17.87 0.33 10.12
CA SER A 28 18.79 1.38 10.55
C SER A 28 18.10 2.45 11.40
N ASP A 29 16.82 2.81 11.17
CA ASP A 29 16.21 3.93 11.92
C ASP A 29 14.72 3.73 12.17
N SER A 30 14.38 3.00 13.24
CA SER A 30 13.01 2.91 13.77
C SER A 30 12.49 4.23 14.37
N TRP A 31 13.26 5.32 14.26
CA TRP A 31 13.13 6.49 15.15
C TRP A 31 12.61 7.76 14.48
N ASN A 32 12.17 7.73 13.22
CA ASN A 32 11.57 8.94 12.67
C ASN A 32 10.51 8.73 11.57
N PHE A 33 9.50 7.92 11.84
CA PHE A 33 8.33 7.81 10.94
C PHE A 33 7.65 9.16 10.70
N SER A 34 7.58 10.02 11.72
CA SER A 34 7.09 11.39 11.58
C SER A 34 8.00 12.26 10.71
N TYR A 35 9.33 12.07 10.71
CA TYR A 35 10.20 12.72 9.71
C TYR A 35 9.94 12.22 8.29
N LYS A 36 9.74 10.90 8.08
CA LYS A 36 9.39 10.37 6.75
C LYS A 36 8.08 10.99 6.26
N THR A 37 7.06 11.04 7.12
CA THR A 37 5.79 11.70 6.81
C THR A 37 5.97 13.20 6.54
N TYR A 38 6.82 13.88 7.30
CA TYR A 38 7.18 15.28 7.07
C TYR A 38 7.81 15.50 5.69
N ILE A 39 8.77 14.65 5.30
CA ILE A 39 9.43 14.73 4.00
C ILE A 39 8.43 14.44 2.88
N ASP A 40 7.65 13.37 3.00
CA ASP A 40 6.78 12.91 1.93
C ASP A 40 5.54 13.76 1.77
N LEU A 41 4.94 14.27 2.86
CA LEU A 41 3.85 15.23 2.77
C LEU A 41 4.33 16.54 2.12
N GLY A 42 5.56 16.97 2.39
CA GLY A 42 6.16 18.14 1.74
C GLY A 42 6.51 17.94 0.26
N ARG A 43 6.58 16.68 -0.20
CA ARG A 43 6.81 16.29 -1.60
C ARG A 43 5.56 15.75 -2.29
N SER A 44 4.47 15.58 -1.55
CA SER A 44 3.27 14.92 -2.06
C SER A 44 2.60 15.85 -3.05
N HIS A 45 2.51 15.38 -4.28
CA HIS A 45 1.67 15.96 -5.31
C HIS A 45 0.44 15.06 -5.48
N ASN A 46 -0.73 15.61 -5.79
CA ASN A 46 -1.99 14.86 -5.94
C ASN A 46 -2.55 14.31 -4.61
N LEU A 47 -2.62 15.14 -3.57
CA LEU A 47 -3.41 14.84 -2.38
C LEU A 47 -4.84 15.35 -2.55
N THR A 48 -5.81 14.47 -2.30
CA THR A 48 -7.23 14.81 -2.22
C THR A 48 -7.81 14.43 -0.87
N ILE A 49 -8.68 15.29 -0.32
CA ILE A 49 -9.44 15.01 0.90
C ILE A 49 -10.91 15.33 0.60
N ASN A 50 -11.82 14.38 0.83
CA ASN A 50 -13.24 14.48 0.46
C ASN A 50 -13.41 14.98 -1.00
N GLU A 51 -12.65 14.38 -1.92
CA GLU A 51 -12.63 14.72 -3.35
C GLU A 51 -12.10 16.14 -3.68
N LYS A 52 -11.76 16.95 -2.68
CA LYS A 52 -11.15 18.26 -2.86
C LYS A 52 -9.64 18.14 -2.93
N GLU A 53 -9.05 18.63 -4.01
CA GLU A 53 -7.60 18.74 -4.16
C GLU A 53 -7.02 19.67 -3.09
N VAL A 54 -5.94 19.23 -2.45
CA VAL A 54 -5.13 20.03 -1.52
C VAL A 54 -3.94 20.58 -2.30
N PRO A 55 -3.89 21.90 -2.60
CA PRO A 55 -2.81 22.47 -3.39
C PRO A 55 -1.48 22.41 -2.65
N ASN A 56 -0.39 22.18 -3.39
CA ASN A 56 0.95 22.14 -2.80
C ASN A 56 1.32 23.49 -2.17
N GLU A 57 0.90 24.61 -2.77
CA GLU A 57 1.17 25.94 -2.25
C GLU A 57 0.51 26.17 -0.88
N LEU A 58 -0.60 25.48 -0.58
CA LEU A 58 -1.19 25.49 0.76
C LEU A 58 -0.28 24.77 1.74
N ILE A 59 0.21 23.58 1.38
CA ILE A 59 1.12 22.79 2.22
C ILE A 59 2.41 23.57 2.48
N GLU A 60 3.04 24.17 1.46
CA GLU A 60 4.25 24.98 1.60
C GLU A 60 4.07 26.17 2.55
N LYS A 61 2.93 26.89 2.45
CA LYS A 61 2.57 27.99 3.35
C LYS A 61 2.40 27.50 4.78
N LEU A 62 1.70 26.38 4.99
CA LEU A 62 1.52 25.79 6.31
C LEU A 62 2.87 25.35 6.91
N TYR A 63 3.75 24.75 6.10
CA TYR A 63 5.10 24.35 6.51
C TYR A 63 5.92 25.54 6.99
N SER A 64 5.90 26.64 6.24
CA SER A 64 6.62 27.87 6.58
C SER A 64 6.06 28.51 7.85
N LYS A 65 4.73 28.50 7.99
CA LYS A 65 4.03 29.13 9.12
C LYS A 65 4.23 28.39 10.45
N HIS A 66 4.30 27.07 10.42
CA HIS A 66 4.28 26.23 11.62
C HIS A 66 5.63 25.61 11.98
N LYS A 67 6.72 26.04 11.34
CA LYS A 67 8.07 25.48 11.52
C LYS A 67 8.55 25.47 12.98
N ASP A 68 8.07 26.41 13.78
CA ASP A 68 8.29 26.52 15.23
C ASP A 68 7.73 25.33 16.03
N LEU A 69 6.78 24.57 15.47
CA LEU A 69 6.23 23.36 16.09
C LEU A 69 7.11 22.11 15.92
N ILE A 70 8.24 22.21 15.21
CA ILE A 70 9.25 21.15 15.15
C ILE A 70 10.12 21.30 16.40
N LEU A 71 9.87 20.43 17.39
CA LEU A 71 10.56 20.48 18.67
C LEU A 71 11.87 19.71 18.60
N GLU A 72 12.90 20.20 19.29
CA GLU A 72 14.20 19.54 19.39
C GLU A 72 14.50 19.23 20.87
N ASP A 73 14.89 17.99 21.17
CA ASP A 73 15.29 17.60 22.52
C ASP A 73 16.75 17.99 22.83
N GLU A 74 17.18 17.76 24.07
CA GLU A 74 18.54 18.06 24.54
C GLU A 74 19.65 17.31 23.77
N ASN A 75 19.29 16.23 23.05
CA ASN A 75 20.21 15.45 22.22
C ASN A 75 20.15 15.85 20.73
N GLY A 76 19.47 16.95 20.39
CA GLY A 76 19.31 17.40 19.01
C GLY A 76 18.30 16.58 18.19
N ARG A 77 17.48 15.74 18.84
CA ARG A 77 16.50 14.91 18.13
C ARG A 77 15.23 15.70 17.90
N LYS A 78 14.80 15.71 16.64
CA LYS A 78 13.61 16.44 16.20
C LYS A 78 12.35 15.60 16.29
N ASN A 79 11.32 16.17 16.92
CA ASN A 79 9.97 15.65 16.97
C ASN A 79 9.07 16.45 16.00
N TYR A 80 8.65 15.78 14.92
CA TYR A 80 7.80 16.37 13.89
C TYR A 80 6.30 16.16 14.14
N SER A 81 5.91 15.39 15.17
CA SER A 81 4.51 15.02 15.39
C SER A 81 3.59 16.22 15.69
N PRO A 82 3.97 17.20 16.56
CA PRO A 82 3.14 18.39 16.80
C PRO A 82 2.94 19.23 15.53
N PHE A 83 4.02 19.42 14.78
CA PHE A 83 4.00 20.07 13.47
C PHE A 83 3.02 19.35 12.53
N LEU A 84 3.20 18.05 12.31
CA LEU A 84 2.38 17.29 11.36
C LEU A 84 0.91 17.25 11.75
N LYS A 85 0.60 17.10 13.04
CA LYS A 85 -0.78 17.16 13.54
C LYS A 85 -1.43 18.48 13.14
N GLN A 86 -0.72 19.60 13.30
CA GLN A 86 -1.22 20.91 12.92
C GLN A 86 -1.41 21.04 11.40
N ILE A 87 -0.49 20.51 10.58
CA ILE A 87 -0.64 20.51 9.12
C ILE A 87 -1.87 19.69 8.71
N PHE A 88 -2.02 18.46 9.22
CA PHE A 88 -3.17 17.60 8.91
C PHE A 88 -4.48 18.28 9.27
N ILE A 89 -4.63 18.82 10.49
CA ILE A 89 -5.83 19.58 10.88
C ILE A 89 -6.17 20.65 9.84
N LYS A 90 -5.19 21.45 9.43
CA LYS A 90 -5.42 22.57 8.50
C LYS A 90 -5.79 22.11 7.09
N ILE A 91 -5.26 21.00 6.59
CA ILE A 91 -5.63 20.50 5.27
C ILE A 91 -7.00 19.79 5.28
N PHE A 92 -7.38 19.12 6.38
CA PHE A 92 -8.75 18.59 6.55
C PHE A 92 -9.77 19.73 6.63
N GLU A 93 -9.52 20.76 7.45
CA GLU A 93 -10.35 21.96 7.53
C GLU A 93 -10.48 22.67 6.17
N TYR A 94 -9.36 22.84 5.45
CA TYR A 94 -9.37 23.43 4.11
C TYR A 94 -10.26 22.64 3.14
N ALA A 95 -10.21 21.32 3.22
CA ALA A 95 -11.00 20.43 2.39
C ALA A 95 -12.50 20.43 2.75
N GLY A 96 -12.90 21.03 3.87
CA GLY A 96 -14.26 20.94 4.40
C GLY A 96 -14.58 19.56 4.95
N ALA A 97 -13.56 18.82 5.37
CA ALA A 97 -13.68 17.50 5.99
C ALA A 97 -13.74 17.60 7.51
N GLU A 98 -14.25 16.55 8.16
CA GLU A 98 -14.08 16.38 9.60
C GLU A 98 -12.59 16.24 9.93
N VAL A 99 -12.19 16.70 11.11
CA VAL A 99 -10.84 16.48 11.62
C VAL A 99 -10.80 15.09 12.27
N PRO A 100 -9.93 14.17 11.81
CA PRO A 100 -9.81 12.85 12.43
C PRO A 100 -9.50 12.91 13.93
N SER A 101 -9.94 11.88 14.65
CA SER A 101 -9.63 11.69 16.07
C SER A 101 -8.12 11.59 16.29
N ASP A 102 -7.68 11.88 17.52
CA ASP A 102 -6.25 11.87 17.86
C ASP A 102 -5.56 10.55 17.50
N SER A 103 -6.25 9.42 17.71
CA SER A 103 -5.69 8.11 17.37
C SER A 103 -5.55 7.89 15.86
N ILE A 104 -6.47 8.41 15.04
CA ILE A 104 -6.31 8.35 13.58
C ILE A 104 -5.21 9.30 13.12
N MET A 105 -5.10 10.48 13.73
CA MET A 105 -4.03 11.42 13.45
C MET A 105 -2.65 10.83 13.75
N GLU A 106 -2.48 10.15 14.88
CA GLU A 106 -1.24 9.45 15.23
C GLU A 106 -0.91 8.34 14.21
N GLU A 107 -1.92 7.59 13.76
CA GLU A 107 -1.75 6.56 12.73
C GLU A 107 -1.31 7.16 11.39
N LEU A 108 -1.91 8.29 10.98
CA LEU A 108 -1.51 9.03 9.77
C LEU A 108 -0.08 9.55 9.87
N ILE A 109 0.27 10.21 10.98
CA ILE A 109 1.62 10.73 11.21
C ILE A 109 2.67 9.62 11.11
N THR A 110 2.32 8.42 11.55
CA THR A 110 3.21 7.26 11.54
C THR A 110 3.29 6.60 10.16
N ASN A 111 2.18 6.47 9.43
CA ASN A 111 2.12 5.57 8.26
C ASN A 111 1.80 6.24 6.91
N TYR A 112 1.52 7.55 6.86
CA TYR A 112 1.15 8.25 5.61
C TYR A 112 2.30 8.28 4.57
N HIS A 113 3.55 8.20 5.02
CA HIS A 113 4.73 8.31 4.16
C HIS A 113 4.78 7.25 3.04
N GLN A 114 5.58 7.49 1.99
CA GLN A 114 5.70 6.65 0.79
C GLN A 114 6.00 5.20 1.16
N GLU A 115 6.96 4.97 2.06
CA GLU A 115 7.31 3.63 2.59
C GLU A 115 6.22 2.96 3.45
N GLY A 116 5.08 3.62 3.66
CA GLY A 116 3.92 3.10 4.37
C GLY A 116 3.06 2.24 3.47
N TYR A 117 1.74 2.47 3.51
CA TYR A 117 0.75 1.55 2.94
C TYR A 117 0.91 1.22 1.44
N ASN A 118 1.54 2.10 0.64
CA ASN A 118 1.69 1.90 -0.80
C ASN A 118 3.03 1.24 -1.21
N HIS A 119 4.12 1.43 -0.46
CA HIS A 119 5.43 0.88 -0.85
C HIS A 119 5.46 -0.65 -0.79
N PHE A 120 4.69 -1.23 0.13
CA PHE A 120 4.49 -2.66 0.17
C PHE A 120 3.97 -3.19 -1.19
N LEU A 121 2.96 -2.57 -1.81
CA LEU A 121 2.45 -2.98 -3.14
C LEU A 121 3.56 -2.95 -4.19
N PHE A 122 4.32 -1.85 -4.22
CA PHE A 122 5.42 -1.67 -5.16
C PHE A 122 6.50 -2.74 -5.04
N LEU A 123 6.98 -3.03 -3.82
CA LEU A 123 7.99 -4.06 -3.59
C LEU A 123 7.52 -5.43 -4.06
N HIS A 124 6.24 -5.74 -3.85
CA HIS A 124 5.66 -7.01 -4.24
C HIS A 124 5.45 -7.11 -5.76
N ILE A 125 5.12 -6.00 -6.43
CA ILE A 125 5.09 -5.92 -7.90
C ILE A 125 6.50 -6.12 -8.45
N LEU A 126 7.52 -5.46 -7.91
CA LEU A 126 8.92 -5.66 -8.31
C LEU A 126 9.37 -7.12 -8.14
N LYS A 127 9.02 -7.77 -7.02
CA LYS A 127 9.30 -9.19 -6.79
C LYS A 127 8.62 -10.09 -7.82
N ALA A 128 7.41 -9.74 -8.26
CA ALA A 128 6.69 -10.49 -9.30
C ALA A 128 7.28 -10.27 -10.71
N LEU A 129 7.79 -9.07 -11.00
CA LEU A 129 8.35 -8.69 -12.30
C LEU A 129 9.79 -9.14 -12.52
N SER A 130 10.63 -9.05 -11.49
CA SER A 130 12.07 -9.35 -11.55
C SER A 130 12.40 -10.70 -12.21
N PRO A 131 11.67 -11.80 -11.93
CA PRO A 131 11.90 -13.06 -12.62
C PRO A 131 11.76 -12.93 -14.14
N PHE A 132 10.80 -12.16 -14.64
CA PHE A 132 10.56 -12.02 -16.08
C PHE A 132 11.59 -11.13 -16.78
N GLY A 133 12.66 -10.73 -16.09
CA GLY A 133 13.62 -9.75 -16.57
C GLY A 133 12.95 -8.39 -16.73
N LEU A 134 11.96 -8.09 -15.90
CA LEU A 134 11.22 -6.83 -15.93
C LEU A 134 11.49 -6.04 -14.65
N LEU A 135 11.60 -4.72 -14.79
CA LEU A 135 11.76 -3.81 -13.67
C LEU A 135 10.95 -2.53 -13.87
N VAL A 136 10.77 -1.83 -12.76
CA VAL A 136 10.11 -0.54 -12.68
C VAL A 136 11.10 0.43 -12.10
N LEU A 137 11.19 1.62 -12.68
CA LEU A 137 12.01 2.69 -12.12
C LEU A 137 11.11 3.71 -11.46
N ASP A 138 11.53 4.20 -10.30
CA ASP A 138 10.80 5.18 -9.49
C ASP A 138 10.41 6.44 -10.27
N SER A 139 11.25 6.87 -11.23
CA SER A 139 10.99 8.02 -12.10
C SER A 139 9.81 7.87 -13.06
N ASN A 140 9.24 6.66 -13.18
CA ASN A 140 8.04 6.41 -13.97
C ASN A 140 6.81 6.17 -13.10
N ILE A 141 6.84 6.59 -11.83
CA ILE A 141 5.77 6.34 -10.88
C ILE A 141 5.10 7.65 -10.49
N ILE A 142 3.78 7.69 -10.61
CA ILE A 142 2.93 8.73 -10.02
C ILE A 142 2.20 8.09 -8.84
N ILE A 143 2.33 8.71 -7.67
CA ILE A 143 1.58 8.32 -6.48
C ILE A 143 0.46 9.34 -6.27
N THR A 144 -0.72 8.85 -5.92
CA THR A 144 -1.87 9.67 -5.56
C THR A 144 -2.38 9.23 -4.20
N TYR A 145 -2.68 10.22 -3.38
CA TYR A 145 -3.18 10.04 -2.03
C TYR A 145 -4.60 10.59 -1.97
N SER A 146 -5.54 9.78 -1.50
CA SER A 146 -6.91 10.21 -1.30
C SER A 146 -7.40 9.80 0.07
N MET A 147 -8.07 10.75 0.74
CA MET A 147 -8.67 10.53 2.04
C MET A 147 -10.13 10.96 1.99
N ASP A 148 -11.00 10.24 2.71
CA ASP A 148 -12.37 10.69 2.97
C ASP A 148 -12.62 10.62 4.48
N CYS A 149 -12.90 11.79 5.07
CA CYS A 149 -13.21 11.95 6.48
C CYS A 149 -14.50 12.76 6.62
N ARG A 150 -15.60 12.03 6.82
CA ARG A 150 -16.93 12.57 7.13
C ARG A 150 -17.35 12.33 8.58
N ASP A 151 -16.55 11.56 9.31
CA ASP A 151 -16.70 11.23 10.71
C ASP A 151 -15.31 11.23 11.33
N SER A 152 -15.10 11.98 12.42
CA SER A 152 -13.81 12.05 13.10
C SER A 152 -13.29 10.68 13.55
N ASN A 153 -14.17 9.70 13.77
CA ASN A 153 -13.77 8.34 14.15
C ASN A 153 -13.63 7.37 12.98
N CYS A 154 -13.79 7.83 11.74
CA CYS A 154 -13.67 6.99 10.55
C CYS A 154 -12.97 7.74 9.41
N LEU A 155 -11.77 7.29 9.06
CA LEU A 155 -11.01 7.81 7.93
C LEU A 155 -10.89 6.73 6.85
N LYS A 156 -11.42 6.99 5.67
CA LYS A 156 -11.15 6.17 4.50
C LYS A 156 -9.85 6.65 3.84
N LEU A 157 -8.95 5.72 3.55
CA LEU A 157 -7.69 5.97 2.88
C LEU A 157 -7.67 5.22 1.54
N ASN A 158 -7.14 5.87 0.51
CA ASN A 158 -6.81 5.25 -0.75
C ASN A 158 -5.44 5.75 -1.22
N PHE A 159 -4.55 4.80 -1.50
CA PHE A 159 -3.24 5.06 -2.07
C PHE A 159 -3.18 4.39 -3.42
N SER A 160 -2.90 5.15 -4.47
CA SER A 160 -2.71 4.58 -5.80
C SER A 160 -1.35 4.91 -6.37
N MET A 161 -0.86 3.99 -7.20
CA MET A 161 0.38 4.05 -7.91
C MET A 161 0.10 3.79 -9.38
N ASP A 162 0.39 4.77 -10.21
CA ASP A 162 0.40 4.63 -11.65
C ASP A 162 1.86 4.54 -12.12
N CYS A 163 2.27 3.34 -12.51
CA CYS A 163 3.52 3.12 -13.18
C CYS A 163 3.31 3.37 -14.66
N ILE A 164 4.01 4.35 -15.21
CA ILE A 164 3.89 4.78 -16.60
C ILE A 164 4.63 3.80 -17.52
N LYS A 165 5.70 3.15 -17.05
CA LYS A 165 6.55 2.25 -17.86
C LYS A 165 7.18 1.11 -17.06
N VAL A 166 7.02 -0.12 -17.55
CA VAL A 166 7.87 -1.27 -17.18
C VAL A 166 9.00 -1.37 -18.22
N ARG A 167 10.21 -1.79 -17.81
CA ARG A 167 11.36 -1.96 -18.71
C ARG A 167 11.94 -3.37 -18.59
N SER A 168 12.69 -3.78 -19.61
CA SER A 168 13.60 -4.92 -19.48
C SER A 168 14.72 -4.61 -18.50
N SER A 169 15.09 -5.59 -17.69
CA SER A 169 16.19 -5.48 -16.73
C SER A 169 17.56 -5.45 -17.38
N ASP A 170 17.67 -5.92 -18.62
CA ASP A 170 18.92 -5.85 -19.39
C ASP A 170 19.24 -4.43 -19.89
N LEU A 171 18.32 -3.46 -19.74
CA LEU A 171 18.43 -2.05 -20.17
C LEU A 171 18.76 -1.85 -21.66
N VAL A 172 18.89 -2.93 -22.43
CA VAL A 172 19.24 -2.94 -23.86
C VAL A 172 17.98 -3.05 -24.72
N ASN A 173 16.96 -3.74 -24.22
CA ASN A 173 15.68 -3.90 -24.91
C ASN A 173 14.59 -3.07 -24.23
N ASP A 174 14.30 -1.90 -24.80
CA ASP A 174 13.32 -0.97 -24.25
C ASP A 174 11.89 -1.49 -24.54
N ILE A 175 11.41 -2.41 -23.70
CA ILE A 175 10.01 -2.88 -23.76
C ILE A 175 9.12 -1.78 -23.17
N LYS A 176 8.76 -0.78 -23.97
CA LYS A 176 7.76 0.22 -23.55
C LYS A 176 6.37 -0.42 -23.54
N THR A 177 5.98 -0.98 -22.42
CA THR A 177 4.58 -1.31 -22.15
C THR A 177 3.90 -0.10 -21.50
N PRO A 178 2.58 0.10 -21.68
CA PRO A 178 1.83 0.90 -20.71
C PRO A 178 2.08 0.23 -19.35
N GLY A 179 2.58 0.96 -18.36
CA GLY A 179 2.89 0.33 -17.09
C GLY A 179 1.64 -0.05 -16.30
N PHE A 180 1.79 -0.47 -15.05
CA PHE A 180 0.70 -0.98 -14.23
C PHE A 180 0.09 0.12 -13.37
N TYR A 181 -1.20 -0.04 -13.07
CA TYR A 181 -1.83 0.71 -12.00
C TYR A 181 -2.08 -0.22 -10.82
N SER A 182 -1.85 0.25 -9.61
CA SER A 182 -2.27 -0.44 -8.39
C SER A 182 -2.83 0.54 -7.39
N SER A 183 -3.82 0.12 -6.61
CA SER A 183 -4.29 0.89 -5.47
C SER A 183 -4.65 0.02 -4.28
N VAL A 184 -4.51 0.58 -3.09
CA VAL A 184 -5.00 0.02 -1.84
C VAL A 184 -5.94 1.02 -1.20
N GLU A 185 -7.12 0.54 -0.82
CA GLU A 185 -8.15 1.29 -0.14
C GLU A 185 -8.53 0.57 1.14
N PHE A 186 -8.74 1.30 2.24
CA PHE A 186 -9.24 0.75 3.50
C PHE A 186 -9.79 1.87 4.38
N LYS A 187 -10.43 1.51 5.49
CA LYS A 187 -10.90 2.44 6.51
C LYS A 187 -10.16 2.23 7.81
N LEU A 188 -9.78 3.32 8.45
CA LEU A 188 -9.37 3.37 9.84
C LEU A 188 -10.58 3.75 10.68
N LYS A 189 -10.93 2.92 11.66
CA LYS A 189 -11.93 3.26 12.68
C LYS A 189 -11.30 3.35 14.05
N SER A 190 -11.57 4.46 14.74
CA SER A 190 -11.17 4.64 16.14
C SER A 190 -12.29 4.31 17.11
N LYS A 191 -11.96 3.55 18.15
CA LYS A 191 -12.78 3.39 19.36
C LYS A 191 -11.94 3.72 20.57
N GLY A 192 -12.05 4.96 21.04
CA GLY A 192 -11.12 5.48 22.05
C GLY A 192 -9.71 5.56 21.48
N ARG A 193 -8.74 4.88 22.11
CA ARG A 193 -7.33 4.87 21.68
C ARG A 193 -6.97 3.77 20.68
N SER A 194 -7.91 2.89 20.36
CA SER A 194 -7.65 1.74 19.49
C SER A 194 -8.06 2.02 18.06
N ILE A 195 -7.18 1.68 17.11
CA ILE A 195 -7.43 1.74 15.68
C ILE A 195 -7.70 0.34 15.14
N THR A 196 -8.71 0.24 14.27
CA THR A 196 -9.04 -0.97 13.52
C THR A 196 -9.06 -0.65 12.03
N TYR A 197 -8.60 -1.61 11.24
CA TYR A 197 -8.59 -1.55 9.78
C TYR A 197 -9.79 -2.32 9.25
N GLU A 198 -10.60 -1.68 8.41
CA GLU A 198 -11.82 -2.28 7.86
C GLU A 198 -11.95 -2.02 6.36
N ASP A 199 -12.81 -2.80 5.71
CA ASP A 199 -13.18 -2.64 4.30
C ASP A 199 -11.98 -2.57 3.33
N GLY A 200 -10.90 -3.27 3.67
CA GLY A 200 -9.69 -3.32 2.85
C GLY A 200 -9.97 -3.86 1.45
N LYS A 201 -9.49 -3.16 0.44
CA LYS A 201 -9.64 -3.48 -0.98
C LYS A 201 -8.34 -3.17 -1.71
N VAL A 202 -7.94 -4.07 -2.60
CA VAL A 202 -6.79 -3.83 -3.47
C VAL A 202 -7.17 -4.03 -4.91
N LEU A 203 -6.73 -3.11 -5.75
CA LEU A 203 -6.86 -3.16 -7.19
C LEU A 203 -5.48 -3.24 -7.83
N ILE A 204 -5.32 -4.16 -8.78
CA ILE A 204 -4.13 -4.21 -9.64
C ILE A 204 -4.60 -4.32 -11.09
N ASN A 205 -4.17 -3.37 -11.90
CA ASN A 205 -4.37 -3.36 -13.34
C ASN A 205 -3.11 -3.82 -14.03
N ILE A 206 -3.19 -5.01 -14.63
CA ILE A 206 -2.08 -5.59 -15.38
C ILE A 206 -2.25 -5.29 -16.88
N PRO A 207 -1.27 -4.63 -17.51
CA PRO A 207 -1.26 -4.40 -18.95
C PRO A 207 -1.43 -5.67 -19.77
N LYS A 208 -2.23 -5.60 -20.84
CA LYS A 208 -2.47 -6.75 -21.73
C LYS A 208 -1.19 -7.24 -22.41
N GLU A 209 -0.25 -6.34 -22.67
CA GLU A 209 1.06 -6.60 -23.28
C GLU A 209 1.87 -7.56 -22.41
N LEU A 210 1.62 -7.57 -21.10
CA LEU A 210 2.25 -8.47 -20.15
C LEU A 210 1.58 -9.86 -20.07
N LYS A 211 0.44 -10.10 -20.77
CA LYS A 211 -0.19 -11.44 -20.84
C LYS A 211 0.65 -12.46 -21.60
N SER A 212 1.39 -12.03 -22.61
CA SER A 212 2.22 -12.93 -23.43
C SER A 212 3.52 -13.33 -22.73
N TYR A 213 3.92 -12.63 -21.67
CA TYR A 213 5.13 -12.93 -20.91
C TYR A 213 4.93 -14.21 -20.11
N LYS A 214 5.78 -15.21 -20.40
CA LYS A 214 5.73 -16.53 -19.77
C LYS A 214 7.05 -16.89 -19.11
N ALA A 215 6.95 -17.47 -17.93
CA ALA A 215 8.05 -18.05 -17.18
C ALA A 215 7.72 -19.50 -16.88
N SER A 216 8.46 -20.44 -17.48
CA SER A 216 8.23 -21.89 -17.33
C SER A 216 6.80 -22.33 -17.62
N GLY A 217 6.28 -21.88 -18.76
CA GLY A 217 4.94 -22.25 -19.24
C GLY A 217 3.78 -21.54 -18.55
N ARG A 218 4.02 -20.82 -17.45
CA ARG A 218 3.02 -20.01 -16.74
C ARG A 218 3.10 -18.55 -17.17
N SER A 219 1.96 -17.87 -17.31
CA SER A 219 1.97 -16.44 -17.63
C SER A 219 2.33 -15.59 -16.40
N LEU A 220 2.93 -14.42 -16.64
CA LEU A 220 3.17 -13.39 -15.62
C LEU A 220 1.84 -12.99 -14.94
N CYS A 221 0.79 -12.79 -15.74
CA CYS A 221 -0.54 -12.45 -15.23
C CYS A 221 -1.05 -13.47 -14.22
N ASP A 222 -1.00 -14.78 -14.53
CA ASP A 222 -1.51 -15.81 -13.63
C ASP A 222 -0.71 -15.88 -12.32
N ILE A 223 0.62 -15.73 -12.40
CA ILE A 223 1.50 -15.77 -11.22
C ILE A 223 1.23 -14.54 -10.34
N THR A 224 1.13 -13.35 -10.94
CA THR A 224 0.83 -12.11 -10.21
C THR A 224 -0.55 -12.16 -9.55
N ILE A 225 -1.57 -12.63 -10.28
CA ILE A 225 -2.94 -12.76 -9.75
C ILE A 225 -2.96 -13.74 -8.58
N GLU A 226 -2.44 -14.97 -8.74
CA GLU A 226 -2.40 -15.96 -7.65
C GLU A 226 -1.67 -15.42 -6.42
N TYR A 227 -0.53 -14.75 -6.63
CA TYR A 227 0.29 -14.20 -5.56
C TYR A 227 -0.47 -13.16 -4.74
N PHE A 228 -1.06 -12.16 -5.40
CA PHE A 228 -1.74 -11.08 -4.71
C PHE A 228 -3.11 -11.50 -4.14
N GLN A 229 -3.81 -12.43 -4.79
CA GLN A 229 -5.02 -13.05 -4.23
C GLN A 229 -4.73 -13.73 -2.88
N GLU A 230 -3.73 -14.61 -2.84
CA GLU A 230 -3.36 -15.31 -1.60
C GLU A 230 -2.86 -14.32 -0.55
N PHE A 231 -2.05 -13.33 -0.95
CA PHE A 231 -1.50 -12.32 -0.06
C PHE A 231 -2.59 -11.45 0.59
N PHE A 232 -3.48 -10.85 -0.19
CA PHE A 232 -4.52 -9.97 0.37
C PHE A 232 -5.65 -10.73 1.05
N GLY A 233 -5.94 -11.96 0.61
CA GLY A 233 -6.86 -12.84 1.32
C GLY A 233 -6.41 -13.10 2.76
N ASN A 234 -5.11 -13.35 2.97
CA ASN A 234 -4.54 -13.55 4.31
C ASN A 234 -4.61 -12.28 5.18
N LEU A 235 -4.62 -11.11 4.55
CA LEU A 235 -4.79 -9.82 5.19
C LEU A 235 -6.25 -9.39 5.30
N GLY A 236 -7.23 -10.29 5.07
CA GLY A 236 -8.65 -9.97 5.16
C GLY A 236 -9.14 -8.91 4.16
N PHE A 237 -8.32 -8.57 3.16
CA PHE A 237 -8.65 -7.57 2.14
C PHE A 237 -9.36 -8.26 0.97
N LYS A 238 -10.32 -7.55 0.39
CA LYS A 238 -10.98 -7.97 -0.85
C LYS A 238 -10.06 -7.65 -2.02
N PHE A 239 -9.51 -8.69 -2.63
CA PHE A 239 -8.73 -8.52 -3.85
C PHE A 239 -9.63 -8.36 -5.06
N GLU A 240 -9.48 -7.26 -5.78
CA GLU A 240 -10.14 -7.00 -7.05
C GLU A 240 -9.11 -6.97 -8.18
N THR A 241 -9.36 -7.77 -9.21
CA THR A 241 -8.56 -7.75 -10.44
C THR A 241 -9.37 -7.05 -11.52
N LYS A 242 -8.84 -5.97 -12.07
CA LYS A 242 -9.36 -5.38 -13.31
C LYS A 242 -8.28 -5.49 -14.36
N VAL A 243 -8.57 -6.17 -15.46
CA VAL A 243 -7.69 -6.19 -16.61
C VAL A 243 -8.31 -5.23 -17.62
N GLU A 244 -7.72 -4.05 -17.78
CA GLU A 244 -8.18 -3.10 -18.78
C GLU A 244 -7.67 -3.50 -20.15
N HIS A 245 -8.61 -3.73 -21.09
CA HIS A 245 -8.32 -3.97 -22.49
C HIS A 245 -9.44 -3.41 -23.36
N SER A 246 -9.10 -2.98 -24.57
CA SER A 246 -10.04 -2.47 -25.57
C SER A 246 -10.80 -3.58 -26.34
N LEU A 247 -10.91 -4.80 -25.77
CA LEU A 247 -11.28 -6.01 -26.54
C LEU A 247 -12.26 -6.98 -25.83
N GLY A 248 -13.21 -6.50 -25.03
CA GLY A 248 -14.33 -7.34 -24.55
C GLY A 248 -14.25 -7.86 -23.10
N GLU A 249 -14.80 -9.05 -22.82
CA GLU A 249 -15.12 -9.48 -21.45
C GLU A 249 -13.91 -9.72 -20.51
N PRO A 250 -14.07 -9.45 -19.19
CA PRO A 250 -13.04 -9.69 -18.18
C PRO A 250 -12.59 -11.17 -18.12
N LEU A 251 -11.31 -11.39 -17.80
CA LEU A 251 -10.83 -12.74 -17.47
C LEU A 251 -11.59 -13.29 -16.26
N LYS A 252 -12.08 -14.53 -16.36
CA LYS A 252 -12.65 -15.25 -15.23
C LYS A 252 -11.57 -15.38 -14.15
N VAL A 253 -11.76 -14.63 -13.06
CA VAL A 253 -11.08 -14.85 -11.79
C VAL A 253 -11.23 -16.34 -11.46
N LEU A 254 -10.12 -17.04 -11.20
CA LEU A 254 -10.15 -18.40 -10.65
C LEU A 254 -10.92 -18.32 -9.32
N LYS A 255 -12.20 -18.71 -9.34
CA LYS A 255 -13.08 -18.68 -8.16
C LYS A 255 -12.75 -19.78 -7.13
N ASP A 256 -11.75 -20.61 -7.38
CA ASP A 256 -11.51 -21.84 -6.63
C ASP A 256 -10.27 -21.77 -5.72
N VAL A 257 -10.15 -20.70 -4.92
CA VAL A 257 -9.32 -20.73 -3.70
C VAL A 257 -10.09 -20.13 -2.54
N ASN A 258 -11.29 -20.66 -2.30
CA ASN A 258 -11.97 -20.53 -1.01
C ASN A 258 -12.46 -21.92 -0.61
N THR A 259 -11.58 -22.70 0.03
CA THR A 259 -11.89 -23.69 1.08
C THR A 259 -10.60 -24.41 1.49
N TYR A 260 -9.70 -23.75 2.23
CA TYR A 260 -8.71 -24.45 3.07
C TYR A 260 -8.43 -23.73 4.38
N HIS A 261 -9.43 -23.03 4.92
CA HIS A 261 -9.46 -22.65 6.33
C HIS A 261 -10.75 -23.19 6.94
N ASP A 262 -10.69 -24.41 7.49
CA ASP A 262 -11.50 -24.88 8.65
C ASP A 262 -11.46 -26.40 8.94
N LYS A 263 -10.34 -27.10 8.73
CA LYS A 263 -10.21 -28.51 9.21
C LYS A 263 -9.02 -28.85 10.10
N ASN A 264 -8.10 -27.93 10.36
CA ASN A 264 -6.92 -28.24 11.19
C ASN A 264 -6.89 -27.55 12.58
N LEU A 265 -7.94 -26.80 12.95
CA LEU A 265 -8.03 -26.17 14.28
C LEU A 265 -8.76 -27.03 15.33
N ASN A 266 -9.40 -28.14 14.95
CA ASN A 266 -10.10 -29.04 15.89
C ASN A 266 -9.43 -30.39 16.16
N LEU A 267 -8.28 -30.71 15.55
CA LEU A 267 -7.58 -31.99 15.85
C LEU A 267 -6.65 -31.93 17.08
N ASN A 268 -6.27 -30.75 17.56
CA ASN A 268 -5.33 -30.61 18.68
C ASN A 268 -6.00 -30.43 20.06
N GLN A 269 -7.33 -30.52 20.15
CA GLN A 269 -8.05 -30.52 21.44
C GLN A 269 -8.64 -31.89 21.83
N GLN A 270 -8.46 -32.94 21.03
CA GLN A 270 -8.92 -34.30 21.37
C GLN A 270 -7.80 -35.28 21.77
N LEU A 271 -6.53 -34.87 21.81
CA LEU A 271 -5.41 -35.74 22.19
C LEU A 271 -4.80 -35.46 23.57
N SER A 272 -5.38 -34.56 24.37
CA SER A 272 -4.92 -34.27 25.74
C SER A 272 -5.80 -34.87 26.85
N ASN A 273 -6.81 -35.69 26.53
CA ASN A 273 -7.70 -36.34 27.52
C ASN A 273 -7.70 -37.87 27.39
N SER A 274 -6.53 -38.50 27.16
CA SER A 274 -6.40 -39.96 27.23
C SER A 274 -4.96 -40.38 27.52
N ARG A 275 -4.54 -40.26 28.78
CA ARG A 275 -3.74 -41.25 29.53
C ARG A 275 -3.36 -40.69 30.90
#